data_AF-A0A653WRF2-F1
#
_entry.id   AF-A0A653WRF2-F1
#
_cell.length_a   1.000
_cell.length_b   1.000
_cell.length_c   1.000
_cell.angle_alpha   90.00
_cell.angle_beta   90.00
_cell.angle_gamma   90.00
#
_symmetry.space_group_name_H-M   'P 1'
#
loop_
_entity.id
_entity.type
_entity.pdbx_description
1 polymer ?
#
loop_
_entity_poly.entity_id
_entity_poly.type
_entity_poly.pdbx_seq_one_letter_code
_entity_poly.pdbx_strand_id
1 'polypeptide(L)'
;MFTLRTMGGIALLMAGSSWLWLTPTFATRGLDTSGILWSITMVLSLVTILGFCVATWALFAKWGWWEYAALASAGLGLLTLLPYWFAAVRSGETVGTATWNAFVHVLMVAVVAVLLLVPPLERWVDQQVMG
;
A
#
# COMPACT_ATOMS: atom_id res chain seq x y z
N MET A 1 -9.73 24.11 -4.39
CA MET A 1 -8.48 23.53 -4.93
C MET A 1 -8.43 22.00 -4.78
N PHE A 2 -9.56 21.31 -4.82
CA PHE A 2 -9.62 19.85 -4.81
C PHE A 2 -9.96 19.37 -6.22
N THR A 3 -8.94 19.06 -7.01
CA THR A 3 -9.12 18.36 -8.28
C THR A 3 -9.04 16.86 -8.04
N LEU A 4 -9.57 16.06 -8.98
CA LEU A 4 -9.44 14.61 -8.95
C LEU A 4 -7.98 14.15 -8.96
N ARG A 5 -7.09 14.87 -9.64
CA ARG A 5 -5.64 14.63 -9.57
C ARG A 5 -5.09 14.81 -8.15
N THR A 6 -5.42 15.91 -7.47
CA THR A 6 -4.97 16.14 -6.09
C THR A 6 -5.54 15.09 -5.14
N MET A 7 -6.82 14.70 -5.33
CA MET A 7 -7.45 13.66 -4.52
C MET A 7 -6.85 12.27 -4.77
N GLY A 8 -6.57 11.92 -6.02
CA GLY A 8 -5.86 10.69 -6.38
C GLY A 8 -4.46 10.63 -5.77
N GLY A 9 -3.69 11.73 -5.87
CA GLY A 9 -2.37 11.81 -5.25
C GLY A 9 -2.40 11.67 -3.72
N ILE A 10 -3.36 12.33 -3.05
CA ILE A 10 -3.57 12.16 -1.61
C ILE A 10 -3.94 10.72 -1.27
N ALA A 11 -4.84 10.10 -2.05
CA ALA A 11 -5.25 8.72 -1.84
C ALA A 11 -4.07 7.75 -1.99
N LEU A 12 -3.23 7.91 -3.01
CA LEU A 12 -2.02 7.10 -3.22
C LEU A 12 -1.01 7.26 -2.07
N LEU A 13 -0.80 8.47 -1.55
CA LEU A 13 0.08 8.72 -0.41
C LEU A 13 -0.48 8.15 0.90
N MET A 14 -1.79 8.27 1.12
CA MET A 14 -2.45 7.63 2.26
C MET A 14 -2.34 6.12 2.16
N ALA A 15 -2.55 5.56 0.97
CA ALA A 15 -2.41 4.14 0.72
C ALA A 15 -0.97 3.67 0.97
N GLY A 16 0.02 4.41 0.44
CA GLY A 16 1.43 4.18 0.69
C GLY A 16 1.79 4.22 2.17
N SER A 17 1.44 5.28 2.88
CA SER A 17 1.85 5.45 4.28
C SER A 17 1.21 4.43 5.24
N SER A 18 0.04 3.87 4.91
CA SER A 18 -0.61 2.83 5.71
C SER A 18 0.25 1.57 5.89
N TRP A 19 1.15 1.26 4.95
CA TRP A 19 2.06 0.11 5.03
C TRP A 19 3.03 0.19 6.22
N LEU A 20 3.22 1.37 6.83
CA LEU A 20 3.95 1.50 8.09
C LEU A 20 3.32 0.70 9.23
N TRP A 21 1.99 0.46 9.19
CA TRP A 21 1.27 -0.27 10.23
C TRP A 21 1.70 -1.74 10.34
N LEU A 22 2.33 -2.28 9.30
CA LEU A 22 2.86 -3.65 9.29
C LEU A 22 4.28 -3.74 9.83
N THR A 23 4.90 -2.62 10.17
CA THR A 23 6.30 -2.60 10.63
C THR A 23 6.40 -2.82 12.14
N PRO A 24 7.57 -3.24 12.65
CA PRO A 24 7.79 -3.46 14.08
C PRO A 24 7.40 -2.29 14.99
N THR A 25 7.49 -1.05 14.49
CA THR A 25 7.19 0.15 15.27
C THR A 25 5.70 0.30 15.59
N PHE A 26 4.83 -0.39 14.86
CA PHE A 26 3.38 -0.41 15.05
C PHE A 26 2.86 -1.72 15.64
N ALA A 27 3.74 -2.67 15.96
CA ALA A 27 3.36 -3.89 16.67
C ALA A 27 2.94 -3.58 18.11
N THR A 28 2.13 -4.46 18.71
CA THR A 28 1.75 -4.33 20.12
C THR A 28 2.98 -4.27 21.01
N ARG A 29 2.98 -3.37 22.00
CA ARG A 29 4.13 -3.20 22.91
C ARG A 29 4.39 -4.48 23.70
N GLY A 30 5.67 -4.84 23.80
CA GLY A 30 6.13 -6.01 24.54
C GLY A 30 6.25 -7.30 23.70
N LEU A 31 5.89 -7.26 22.42
CA LEU A 31 6.15 -8.37 21.51
C LEU A 31 7.61 -8.36 21.03
N ASP A 32 8.16 -9.54 20.80
CA ASP A 32 9.49 -9.68 20.19
C ASP A 32 9.40 -9.44 18.67
N THR A 33 9.97 -8.33 18.22
CA THR A 33 10.01 -7.93 16.81
C THR A 33 11.41 -8.01 16.20
N SER A 34 12.36 -8.73 16.81
CA SER A 34 13.76 -8.80 16.38
C SER A 34 14.02 -9.83 15.25
N GLY A 35 13.04 -10.68 14.95
CA GLY A 35 13.19 -11.78 13.99
C GLY A 35 13.32 -11.34 12.52
N ILE A 36 13.92 -12.21 11.70
CA ILE A 36 14.16 -11.95 10.26
C ILE A 36 12.88 -11.64 9.47
N LEU A 37 11.74 -12.23 9.85
CA LEU A 37 10.46 -11.97 9.19
C LEU A 37 9.99 -10.53 9.41
N TRP A 38 10.25 -9.94 10.57
CA TRP A 38 9.97 -8.54 10.85
C TRP A 38 10.87 -7.61 10.03
N SER A 39 12.14 -7.95 9.88
CA SER A 39 13.06 -7.21 9.00
C SER A 39 12.64 -7.26 7.53
N ILE A 40 12.25 -8.43 7.03
CA ILE A 40 11.72 -8.58 5.66
C ILE A 40 10.46 -7.74 5.49
N THR A 41 9.52 -7.84 6.44
CA THR A 41 8.27 -7.07 6.43
C THR A 41 8.55 -5.57 6.40
N MET A 42 9.49 -5.10 7.21
CA MET A 42 9.89 -3.69 7.26
C MET A 42 10.44 -3.23 5.92
N VAL A 43 11.39 -3.96 5.33
CA VAL A 43 11.99 -3.60 4.04
C VAL A 43 10.93 -3.57 2.94
N LEU A 44 10.10 -4.61 2.83
CA LEU A 44 9.06 -4.67 1.81
C LEU A 44 8.00 -3.57 1.99
N SER A 45 7.65 -3.24 3.23
CA SER A 45 6.74 -2.11 3.52
C SER A 45 7.35 -0.78 3.07
N LEU A 46 8.62 -0.54 3.36
CA LEU A 46 9.33 0.68 2.95
C LEU A 46 9.46 0.79 1.42
N VAL A 47 9.76 -0.33 0.73
CA VAL A 47 9.80 -0.35 -0.73
C VAL A 47 8.41 -0.11 -1.33
N THR A 48 7.36 -0.66 -0.72
CA THR A 48 5.97 -0.41 -1.11
C THR A 48 5.58 1.06 -0.96
N ILE A 49 5.94 1.67 0.18
CA ILE A 49 5.75 3.13 0.41
C ILE A 49 6.47 3.93 -0.67
N LEU A 50 7.74 3.61 -0.94
CA LEU A 50 8.52 4.29 -1.97
C LEU A 50 7.87 4.17 -3.35
N GLY A 51 7.36 2.98 -3.69
CA GLY A 51 6.64 2.73 -4.93
C GLY A 51 5.38 3.61 -5.07
N PHE A 52 4.57 3.73 -4.03
CA PHE A 52 3.40 4.63 -4.02
C PHE A 52 3.80 6.12 -4.09
N CYS A 53 4.91 6.53 -3.46
CA CYS A 53 5.45 7.87 -3.61
C CYS A 53 5.87 8.15 -5.06
N VAL A 54 6.55 7.19 -5.71
CA VAL A 54 6.96 7.29 -7.12
C VAL A 54 5.72 7.35 -8.04
N ALA A 55 4.70 6.52 -7.80
CA ALA A 55 3.46 6.57 -8.55
C ALA A 55 2.73 7.92 -8.39
N THR A 56 2.69 8.47 -7.17
CA THR A 56 2.11 9.78 -6.89
C THR A 56 2.87 10.91 -7.58
N TRP A 57 4.20 10.85 -7.56
CA TRP A 57 5.03 11.82 -8.26
C TRP A 57 4.79 11.76 -9.78
N ALA A 58 4.80 10.55 -10.36
CA ALA A 58 4.52 10.34 -11.78
C ALA A 58 3.12 10.84 -12.20
N LEU A 59 2.12 10.64 -11.34
CA LEU A 59 0.76 11.16 -11.51
C LEU A 59 0.76 12.70 -11.61
N PHE A 60 1.46 13.40 -10.72
CA PHE A 60 1.57 14.86 -10.80
C PHE A 60 2.43 15.35 -11.96
N ALA A 61 3.45 14.57 -12.35
CA ALA A 61 4.27 14.84 -13.53
C ALA A 61 3.56 14.53 -14.86
N LYS A 62 2.32 14.01 -14.82
CA LYS A 62 1.54 13.55 -15.97
C LYS A 62 2.28 12.52 -16.82
N TRP A 63 2.95 11.57 -16.18
CA TRP A 63 3.65 10.49 -16.87
C TRP A 63 2.77 9.26 -16.98
N GLY A 64 2.53 8.78 -18.21
CA GLY A 64 1.60 7.67 -18.48
C GLY A 64 1.93 6.33 -17.83
N TRP A 65 3.11 6.20 -17.20
CA TRP A 65 3.48 4.97 -16.49
C TRP A 65 3.07 4.94 -15.01
N TRP A 66 2.46 6.01 -14.50
CA TRP A 66 2.07 6.14 -13.08
C TRP A 66 1.15 4.98 -12.62
N GLU A 67 0.25 4.51 -13.48
CA GLU A 67 -0.67 3.41 -13.18
C GLU A 67 0.07 2.09 -12.96
N TYR A 68 1.02 1.78 -13.84
CA TYR A 68 1.86 0.58 -13.69
C TYR A 68 2.67 0.64 -12.39
N ALA A 69 3.20 1.80 -12.02
CA ALA A 69 3.89 1.98 -10.75
C ALA A 69 2.96 1.78 -9.55
N ALA A 70 1.73 2.31 -9.60
CA ALA A 70 0.74 2.12 -8.55
C ALA A 70 0.34 0.63 -8.40
N LEU A 71 0.07 -0.05 -9.52
CA LEU A 71 -0.29 -1.48 -9.53
C LEU A 71 0.86 -2.38 -9.08
N ALA A 72 2.09 -2.12 -9.54
CA ALA A 72 3.27 -2.87 -9.10
C ALA A 72 3.52 -2.70 -7.60
N SER A 73 3.37 -1.47 -7.09
CA SER A 73 3.49 -1.17 -5.66
C SER A 73 2.40 -1.88 -4.85
N ALA A 74 1.16 -1.87 -5.34
CA ALA A 74 0.05 -2.58 -4.71
C ALA A 74 0.30 -4.10 -4.65
N GLY A 75 0.82 -4.68 -5.74
CA GLY A 75 1.21 -6.09 -5.79
C GLY A 75 2.34 -6.44 -4.81
N LEU A 76 3.38 -5.60 -4.73
CA LEU A 76 4.45 -5.76 -3.74
C LEU A 76 3.92 -5.65 -2.31
N GLY A 77 2.99 -4.74 -2.06
CA GLY A 77 2.28 -4.63 -0.79
C GLY A 77 1.58 -5.93 -0.40
N LEU A 78 0.82 -6.54 -1.32
CA LEU A 78 0.19 -7.84 -1.05
C LEU A 78 1.21 -8.92 -0.68
N LEU A 79 2.37 -8.95 -1.36
CA LEU A 79 3.45 -9.88 -1.01
C LEU A 79 4.01 -9.63 0.39
N THR A 80 4.01 -8.38 0.86
CA THR A 80 4.44 -7.98 2.22
C THR A 80 3.55 -8.59 3.31
N LEU A 81 2.28 -8.87 3.02
CA LEU A 81 1.35 -9.46 3.98
C LEU A 81 1.75 -10.88 4.40
N LEU A 82 2.45 -11.63 3.54
CA LEU A 82 2.90 -12.99 3.83
C LEU A 82 3.91 -13.03 5.00
N PRO A 83 5.09 -12.38 4.92
CA PRO A 83 6.02 -12.35 6.04
C PRO A 83 5.43 -11.65 7.27
N TYR A 84 4.60 -10.61 7.09
CA TYR A 84 3.92 -9.94 8.20
C TYR A 84 3.05 -10.90 9.00
N TRP A 85 2.21 -11.69 8.32
CA TRP A 85 1.30 -12.63 8.97
C TRP A 85 2.06 -13.63 9.85
N PHE A 86 3.12 -14.23 9.30
CA PHE A 86 3.95 -15.17 10.06
C PHE A 86 4.73 -14.50 11.18
N ALA A 87 5.22 -13.27 10.99
CA ALA A 87 5.93 -12.51 12.01
C ALA A 87 4.99 -12.20 13.19
N ALA A 88 3.81 -11.65 12.91
CA ALA A 88 2.81 -11.25 13.89
C ALA A 88 2.29 -12.44 14.71
N VAL A 89 1.92 -13.54 14.04
CA VAL A 89 1.42 -14.74 14.72
C VAL A 89 2.49 -15.35 15.62
N ARG A 90 3.75 -15.41 15.16
CA ARG A 90 4.87 -15.98 15.96
C ARG A 90 5.28 -15.09 17.12
N SER A 91 5.17 -13.77 16.98
CA SER A 91 5.52 -12.84 18.07
C SER A 91 4.42 -12.75 19.14
N GLY A 92 3.25 -13.34 18.92
CA GLY A 92 2.12 -13.33 19.86
C GLY A 92 1.14 -12.18 19.67
N GLU A 93 1.12 -11.55 18.49
CA GLU A 93 0.10 -10.55 18.15
C GLU A 93 -1.29 -11.20 18.15
N THR A 94 -2.32 -10.43 18.51
CA THR A 94 -3.67 -11.01 18.51
C THR A 94 -4.12 -11.33 17.10
N VAL A 95 -4.84 -12.45 16.93
CA VAL A 95 -5.42 -12.84 15.63
C VAL A 95 -6.31 -11.73 15.09
N GLY A 96 -7.04 -11.02 15.97
CA GLY A 96 -7.87 -9.87 15.60
C GLY A 96 -7.05 -8.73 14.98
N THR A 97 -5.97 -8.29 15.64
CA THR A 97 -5.09 -7.22 15.14
C THR A 97 -4.45 -7.61 13.80
N ALA A 98 -3.86 -8.80 13.72
CA ALA A 98 -3.17 -9.26 12.51
C ALA A 98 -4.14 -9.38 11.32
N THR A 99 -5.34 -9.93 11.56
CA THR A 99 -6.38 -10.06 10.52
C THR A 99 -6.92 -8.72 10.09
N TRP A 100 -7.15 -7.80 11.04
CA TRP A 100 -7.63 -6.45 10.71
C TRP A 100 -6.62 -5.71 9.83
N ASN A 101 -5.34 -5.71 10.20
CA ASN A 101 -4.28 -5.09 9.41
C ASN A 101 -4.20 -5.71 8.01
N ALA A 102 -4.22 -7.05 7.88
CA ALA A 102 -4.21 -7.68 6.56
C ALA A 102 -5.45 -7.29 5.74
N PHE A 103 -6.64 -7.32 6.35
CA PHE A 103 -7.91 -7.00 5.70
C PHE A 103 -7.92 -5.57 5.13
N VAL A 104 -7.54 -4.56 5.91
CA VAL A 104 -7.58 -3.17 5.43
C VAL A 104 -6.61 -2.93 4.27
N HIS A 105 -5.45 -3.58 4.27
CA HIS A 105 -4.48 -3.48 3.17
C HIS A 105 -4.99 -4.20 1.92
N VAL A 106 -5.60 -5.39 2.06
CA VAL A 106 -6.23 -6.09 0.92
C VAL A 106 -7.36 -5.24 0.34
N LEU A 107 -8.23 -4.67 1.17
CA LEU A 107 -9.33 -3.83 0.71
C LEU A 107 -8.82 -2.59 -0.04
N MET A 108 -7.81 -1.92 0.51
CA MET A 108 -7.17 -0.78 -0.11
C MET A 108 -6.56 -1.12 -1.47
N VAL A 109 -5.80 -2.22 -1.56
CA VAL A 109 -5.23 -2.69 -2.82
C VAL A 109 -6.33 -3.06 -3.81
N ALA A 110 -7.42 -3.69 -3.36
CA ALA A 110 -8.56 -4.03 -4.21
C ALA A 110 -9.21 -2.76 -4.79
N VAL A 111 -9.34 -1.68 -4.01
CA VAL A 111 -9.85 -0.40 -4.52
C VAL A 111 -8.93 0.19 -5.59
N VAL A 112 -7.62 0.22 -5.35
CA VAL A 112 -6.63 0.68 -6.36
C VAL A 112 -6.71 -0.16 -7.63
N ALA A 113 -6.73 -1.49 -7.50
CA ALA A 113 -6.83 -2.40 -8.62
C ALA A 113 -8.13 -2.23 -9.41
N VAL A 114 -9.27 -2.11 -8.73
CA VAL A 114 -10.57 -1.87 -9.39
C VAL A 114 -10.55 -0.57 -10.18
N LEU A 115 -10.03 0.52 -9.61
CA LEU A 115 -9.98 1.81 -10.29
C LEU A 115 -9.09 1.80 -11.55
N LEU A 116 -7.99 1.03 -11.52
CA LEU A 116 -6.98 1.04 -12.59
C LEU A 116 -7.09 -0.13 -13.58
N LEU A 117 -7.82 -1.20 -13.26
CA LEU A 117 -7.95 -2.37 -14.14
C LEU A 117 -9.35 -2.50 -14.76
N VAL A 118 -10.36 -1.81 -14.23
CA VAL A 118 -11.72 -1.84 -14.79
C VAL A 118 -11.80 -0.78 -15.90
N PRO A 119 -11.94 -1.15 -17.20
CA PRO A 119 -11.80 -0.22 -18.31
C PRO A 119 -12.68 1.04 -18.31
N PRO A 120 -13.94 1.02 -17.83
CA PRO A 120 -14.70 2.27 -17.70
C PRO A 120 -14.20 3.18 -16.56
N LEU A 121 -13.62 2.62 -15.50
CA LEU A 121 -13.07 3.38 -14.39
C LEU A 121 -11.68 3.93 -14.71
N GLU A 122 -10.81 3.12 -15.31
CA GLU A 122 -9.46 3.54 -15.72
C GLU A 122 -9.53 4.73 -16.70
N ARG A 123 -10.32 4.62 -17.78
CA ARG A 123 -10.55 5.75 -18.69
C ARG A 123 -11.10 6.99 -18.01
N TRP A 124 -11.99 6.82 -17.03
CA TRP A 124 -12.51 7.95 -16.26
C TRP A 124 -11.41 8.59 -15.40
N VAL A 125 -10.60 7.80 -14.69
CA VAL A 125 -9.45 8.30 -13.92
C VAL A 125 -8.47 9.03 -14.84
N ASP A 126 -8.10 8.42 -15.96
CA ASP A 126 -7.14 8.97 -16.91
C ASP A 126 -7.60 10.33 -17.47
N GLN A 127 -8.87 10.46 -17.85
CA GLN A 127 -9.44 11.75 -18.29
C GLN A 127 -9.33 12.85 -17.23
N GLN A 128 -9.49 12.51 -15.96
CA GLN A 128 -9.48 13.47 -14.85
C GLN A 128 -8.08 13.78 -14.36
N VAL A 129 -7.14 12.84 -14.53
CA VAL A 129 -5.78 12.91 -14.03
C VAL A 129 -4.81 13.37 -15.11
N MET A 130 -5.00 13.05 -16.38
CA MET A 130 -4.08 13.40 -17.47
C MET A 130 -4.57 14.60 -18.30
N GLY A 131 -5.88 14.87 -18.33
CA GLY A 131 -6.46 16.11 -18.84
C GLY A 131 -5.80 17.37 -18.27
#